data_AF-A0A5C4RUS8-F1
#
_entry.id   AF-A0A5C4RUS8-F1
#
_cell.length_a   1.000
_cell.length_b   1.000
_cell.length_c   1.000
_cell.angle_alpha   90.00
_cell.angle_beta   90.00
_cell.angle_gamma   90.00
#
_symmetry.space_group_name_H-M   'P 1'
#
loop_
_entity.id
_entity.type
_entity.pdbx_description
1 polymer ?
#
loop_
_entity_poly.entity_id
_entity_poly.type
_entity_poly.pdbx_seq_one_letter_code
_entity_poly.pdbx_strand_id
1 'polypeptide(L)'
;MSDLFGQTPDEGPATDRLFLAVLPDEATAREMEALAHDLQRRHGLNGRPQTWDRLHITLHHLGDFRTIPQNVVDAASRAVSSLVATPTFDVTLDRVLSFRGGEHKPLVLVGEGKGTAPIEAFQRQLQRALVRYSIKPDPRFKPHVTLLRDRKSIAGEAVAPFRWTVGEVVLVHSLLGHTRHTPLARWSLGVSVGPPEAADPAEFTDTDGRWMQRALALAAQAGEELDEVPVGAVVVGPDGALLAETSNLAGDRHDPSAHAELLAVAAAGKALGNKRLTGCTMYVSLEPCPMCASALVHARVSRLVFAAASPKTGAAGSLFGVLGDYGGADLADDHRHNHRVVVKGGLMADEAGRLLSDWFRRKRDAAR
;
A
#
# COMPACT_ATOMS: atom_id res chain seq x y z
N MET A 1 -8.40 36.22 -15.09
CA MET A 1 -9.01 35.71 -13.84
C MET A 1 -10.13 34.78 -14.24
N SER A 2 -9.89 33.47 -14.20
CA SER A 2 -10.85 32.39 -14.47
C SER A 2 -10.13 31.06 -14.25
N ASP A 3 -10.58 30.10 -13.46
CA ASP A 3 -11.29 30.12 -12.19
C ASP A 3 -10.80 28.84 -11.47
N LEU A 4 -10.73 28.80 -10.14
CA LEU A 4 -10.04 27.75 -9.35
C LEU A 4 -10.58 26.30 -9.52
N PHE A 5 -11.56 26.06 -10.39
CA PHE A 5 -12.32 24.79 -10.48
C PHE A 5 -12.68 24.33 -11.91
N GLY A 6 -11.93 24.74 -12.95
CA GLY A 6 -12.24 24.38 -14.35
C GLY A 6 -11.41 23.25 -14.94
N GLN A 7 -11.91 22.00 -14.91
CA GLN A 7 -11.40 20.92 -15.77
C GLN A 7 -11.83 21.16 -17.22
N THR A 8 -10.87 21.48 -18.09
CA THR A 8 -10.96 21.20 -19.53
C THR A 8 -10.66 19.71 -19.78
N PRO A 9 -11.23 19.07 -20.81
CA PRO A 9 -10.80 17.73 -21.21
C PRO A 9 -9.31 17.78 -21.55
N ASP A 10 -8.53 16.98 -20.83
CA ASP A 10 -7.09 16.96 -20.94
C ASP A 10 -6.73 16.32 -22.31
N GLU A 11 -6.03 17.01 -23.22
CA GLU A 11 -5.70 16.59 -24.61
C GLU A 11 -4.18 16.41 -24.99
N GLY A 12 -3.23 16.33 -24.06
CA GLY A 12 -1.83 15.89 -24.27
C GLY A 12 -1.48 14.37 -24.33
N PRO A 13 -0.18 14.01 -24.38
CA PRO A 13 0.27 12.62 -24.41
C PRO A 13 0.34 11.98 -23.01
N ALA A 14 0.28 10.65 -22.92
CA ALA A 14 0.51 9.91 -21.68
C ALA A 14 1.94 10.12 -21.16
N THR A 15 2.08 10.29 -19.84
CA THR A 15 3.34 10.58 -19.14
C THR A 15 3.69 9.54 -18.09
N ASP A 16 2.75 8.66 -17.71
CA ASP A 16 2.84 7.79 -16.54
C ASP A 16 2.51 6.35 -16.92
N ARG A 17 3.49 5.47 -16.82
CA ARG A 17 3.34 4.05 -17.07
C ARG A 17 3.21 3.29 -15.76
N LEU A 18 2.25 2.37 -15.71
CA LEU A 18 2.02 1.49 -14.56
C LEU A 18 2.22 0.03 -14.97
N PHE A 19 2.95 -0.74 -14.17
CA PHE A 19 3.13 -2.17 -14.42
C PHE A 19 3.47 -2.94 -13.15
N LEU A 20 3.21 -4.25 -13.17
CA LEU A 20 3.64 -5.20 -12.15
C LEU A 20 4.95 -5.86 -12.59
N ALA A 21 5.87 -6.03 -11.66
CA ALA A 21 7.19 -6.59 -11.92
C ALA A 21 7.71 -7.45 -10.78
N VAL A 22 8.70 -8.28 -11.10
CA VAL A 22 9.58 -8.96 -10.14
C VAL A 22 11.00 -8.48 -10.37
N LEU A 23 11.76 -8.32 -9.29
CA LEU A 23 13.11 -7.80 -9.32
C LEU A 23 14.11 -8.93 -8.96
N PRO A 24 15.31 -8.94 -9.58
CA PRO A 24 16.43 -9.73 -9.07
C PRO A 24 16.89 -9.22 -7.70
N ASP A 25 17.54 -10.08 -6.92
CA ASP A 25 18.29 -9.63 -5.73
C ASP A 25 19.45 -8.70 -6.14
N GLU A 26 19.96 -7.92 -5.19
CA GLU A 26 20.97 -6.89 -5.48
C GLU A 26 22.26 -7.47 -6.10
N ALA A 27 22.72 -8.64 -5.64
CA ALA A 27 23.94 -9.25 -6.15
C ALA A 27 23.74 -9.66 -7.62
N THR A 28 22.65 -10.39 -7.90
CA THR A 28 22.27 -10.78 -9.25
C THR A 28 22.06 -9.57 -10.17
N ALA A 29 21.42 -8.51 -9.68
CA ALA A 29 21.16 -7.28 -10.44
C ALA A 29 22.46 -6.57 -10.85
N ARG A 30 23.44 -6.49 -9.94
CA ARG A 30 24.76 -5.89 -10.22
C ARG A 30 25.56 -6.70 -11.23
N GLU A 31 25.49 -8.03 -11.17
CA GLU A 31 26.12 -8.89 -12.18
C GLU A 31 25.47 -8.70 -13.57
N MET A 32 24.14 -8.55 -13.63
CA MET A 32 23.44 -8.24 -14.89
C MET A 32 23.82 -6.86 -15.44
N GLU A 33 23.99 -5.84 -14.59
CA GLU A 33 24.50 -4.52 -15.01
C GLU A 33 25.92 -4.62 -15.56
N ALA A 34 26.81 -5.39 -14.89
CA ALA A 34 28.17 -5.64 -15.37
C ALA A 34 28.17 -6.34 -16.74
N LEU A 35 27.29 -7.33 -16.93
CA LEU A 35 27.07 -7.99 -18.22
C LEU A 35 26.59 -6.99 -19.29
N ALA A 36 25.66 -6.09 -18.95
CA ALA A 36 25.16 -5.09 -19.89
C ALA A 36 26.27 -4.16 -20.38
N HIS A 37 27.16 -3.73 -19.48
CA HIS A 37 28.35 -2.94 -19.84
C HIS A 37 29.36 -3.73 -20.68
N ASP A 38 29.56 -5.01 -20.39
CA ASP A 38 30.43 -5.88 -21.19
C ASP A 38 29.88 -6.07 -22.61
N LEU A 39 28.59 -6.40 -22.75
CA LEU A 39 27.90 -6.50 -24.03
C LEU A 39 27.98 -5.20 -24.83
N GLN A 40 27.80 -4.06 -24.16
CA GLN A 40 27.91 -2.74 -24.77
C GLN A 40 29.29 -2.56 -25.42
N ARG A 41 30.38 -2.89 -24.71
CA ARG A 41 31.75 -2.78 -25.23
C ARG A 41 32.03 -3.79 -26.34
N ARG A 42 31.74 -5.08 -26.10
CA ARG A 42 32.05 -6.18 -27.05
C ARG A 42 31.34 -6.00 -28.40
N HIS A 43 30.09 -5.55 -28.37
CA HIS A 43 29.28 -5.40 -29.58
C HIS A 43 29.26 -3.96 -30.13
N GLY A 44 29.99 -3.02 -29.51
CA GLY A 44 30.06 -1.62 -29.93
C GLY A 44 28.68 -0.95 -29.96
N LEU A 45 27.93 -1.08 -28.87
CA LEU A 45 26.60 -0.49 -28.69
C LEU A 45 26.72 0.91 -28.06
N ASN A 46 25.86 1.83 -28.49
CA ASN A 46 25.79 3.22 -28.02
C ASN A 46 24.73 3.42 -26.93
N GLY A 47 23.78 2.49 -26.79
CA GLY A 47 22.72 2.52 -25.81
C GLY A 47 23.25 2.44 -24.39
N ARG A 48 22.73 3.29 -23.50
CA ARG A 48 23.13 3.31 -22.09
C ARG A 48 22.58 2.07 -21.35
N PRO A 49 23.42 1.28 -20.67
CA PRO A 49 22.98 0.22 -19.76
C PRO A 49 22.00 0.72 -18.71
N GLN A 50 21.01 -0.10 -18.41
CA GLN A 50 20.15 0.07 -17.23
C GLN A 50 21.01 -0.17 -15.98
N THR A 51 20.76 0.63 -14.95
CA THR A 51 21.40 0.47 -13.65
C THR A 51 20.73 -0.66 -12.89
N TRP A 52 21.45 -1.32 -11.99
CA TRP A 52 20.97 -2.48 -11.22
C TRP A 52 19.60 -2.26 -10.56
N ASP A 53 19.33 -1.05 -10.05
CA ASP A 53 18.09 -0.65 -9.37
C ASP A 53 16.85 -0.55 -10.29
N ARG A 54 17.05 -0.63 -11.60
CA ARG A 54 15.99 -0.59 -12.63
C ARG A 54 15.78 -1.92 -13.33
N LEU A 55 16.62 -2.92 -13.09
CA LEU A 55 16.49 -4.23 -13.70
C LEU A 55 15.31 -4.98 -13.09
N HIS A 56 14.43 -5.50 -13.95
CA HIS A 56 13.22 -6.21 -13.54
C HIS A 56 12.68 -7.06 -14.69
N ILE A 57 11.83 -8.02 -14.37
CA ILE A 57 10.92 -8.66 -15.33
C ILE A 57 9.53 -8.05 -15.15
N THR A 58 9.00 -7.42 -16.20
CA THR A 58 7.61 -6.94 -16.21
C THR A 58 6.66 -8.14 -16.33
N LEU A 59 5.84 -8.37 -15.31
CA LEU A 59 4.81 -9.42 -15.30
C LEU A 59 3.56 -9.03 -16.09
N HIS A 60 3.16 -7.75 -15.99
CA HIS A 60 1.94 -7.24 -16.62
C HIS A 60 2.00 -5.72 -16.80
N HIS A 61 1.71 -5.22 -18.00
CA HIS A 61 1.55 -3.79 -18.26
C HIS A 61 0.11 -3.36 -17.96
N LEU A 62 -0.08 -2.43 -17.02
CA LEU A 62 -1.40 -2.01 -16.57
C LEU A 62 -1.95 -0.82 -17.37
N GLY A 63 -1.08 -0.12 -18.10
CA GLY A 63 -1.44 0.97 -18.99
C GLY A 63 -0.45 2.13 -18.94
N ASP A 64 -0.62 3.01 -19.93
CA ASP A 64 0.03 4.32 -19.99
C ASP A 64 -1.06 5.39 -19.82
N PHE A 65 -0.85 6.28 -18.86
CA PHE A 65 -1.81 7.25 -18.37
C PHE A 65 -1.17 8.64 -18.33
N ARG A 66 -1.96 9.69 -18.18
CA ARG A 66 -1.46 11.04 -17.81
C ARG A 66 -1.43 11.29 -16.32
N THR A 67 -2.31 10.59 -15.63
CA THR A 67 -2.38 10.53 -14.19
C THR A 67 -2.82 9.13 -13.88
N ILE A 68 -2.08 8.45 -13.01
CA ILE A 68 -2.37 7.05 -12.70
C ILE A 68 -3.75 6.96 -12.04
N PRO A 69 -4.70 6.21 -12.63
CA PRO A 69 -6.01 6.02 -12.03
C PRO A 69 -5.90 5.15 -10.79
N GLN A 70 -6.37 5.65 -9.65
CA GLN A 70 -6.28 4.94 -8.38
C GLN A 70 -7.04 3.60 -8.42
N ASN A 71 -8.15 3.53 -9.15
CA ASN A 71 -8.91 2.28 -9.34
C ASN A 71 -8.08 1.18 -10.00
N VAL A 72 -7.15 1.52 -10.91
CA VAL A 72 -6.23 0.55 -11.54
C VAL A 72 -5.18 0.09 -10.53
N VAL A 73 -4.65 1.00 -9.70
CA VAL A 73 -3.72 0.68 -8.61
C VAL A 73 -4.38 -0.26 -7.60
N ASP A 74 -5.61 0.01 -7.19
CA ASP A 74 -6.35 -0.79 -6.21
C ASP A 74 -6.71 -2.17 -6.77
N ALA A 75 -7.14 -2.23 -8.04
CA ALA A 75 -7.42 -3.48 -8.73
C ALA A 75 -6.17 -4.36 -8.85
N ALA A 76 -5.03 -3.78 -9.25
CA ALA A 76 -3.76 -4.48 -9.29
C ALA A 76 -3.34 -4.96 -7.89
N SER A 77 -3.52 -4.11 -6.88
CA SER A 77 -3.18 -4.43 -5.49
C SER A 77 -3.97 -5.61 -4.96
N ARG A 78 -5.30 -5.62 -5.16
CA ARG A 78 -6.15 -6.77 -4.77
C ARG A 78 -5.78 -8.05 -5.51
N ALA A 79 -5.48 -7.95 -6.81
CA ALA A 79 -5.08 -9.11 -7.60
C ALA A 79 -3.79 -9.75 -7.07
N VAL A 80 -2.74 -8.95 -6.81
CA VAL A 80 -1.48 -9.46 -6.28
C VAL A 80 -1.63 -9.95 -4.83
N SER A 81 -2.35 -9.23 -3.98
CA SER A 81 -2.64 -9.65 -2.60
C SER A 81 -3.32 -11.03 -2.54
N SER A 82 -4.14 -11.40 -3.52
CA SER A 82 -4.78 -12.72 -3.58
C SER A 82 -3.81 -13.87 -3.90
N LEU A 83 -2.55 -13.57 -4.23
CA LEU A 83 -1.54 -14.51 -4.70
C LEU A 83 -0.31 -14.60 -3.79
N VAL A 84 -0.25 -13.85 -2.68
CA VAL A 84 0.91 -13.82 -1.76
C VAL A 84 1.23 -15.17 -1.12
N ALA A 85 0.23 -16.05 -0.98
CA ALA A 85 0.41 -17.42 -0.49
C ALA A 85 1.11 -18.34 -1.51
N THR A 86 1.35 -17.87 -2.75
CA THR A 86 2.17 -18.61 -3.72
C THR A 86 3.56 -18.81 -3.16
N PRO A 87 4.10 -20.04 -3.10
CA PRO A 87 5.47 -20.27 -2.69
C PRO A 87 6.46 -19.44 -3.52
N THR A 88 7.55 -19.00 -2.91
CA THR A 88 8.66 -18.41 -3.66
C THR A 88 9.17 -19.41 -4.70
N PHE A 89 9.62 -18.92 -5.84
CA PHE A 89 10.08 -19.77 -6.93
C PHE A 89 11.31 -19.17 -7.59
N ASP A 90 12.16 -20.02 -8.16
CA ASP A 90 13.33 -19.56 -8.88
C ASP A 90 13.00 -19.25 -10.33
N VAL A 91 13.72 -18.27 -10.87
CA VAL A 91 13.75 -17.98 -12.30
C VAL A 91 15.20 -18.02 -12.78
N THR A 92 15.41 -18.51 -14.00
CA THR A 92 16.73 -18.58 -14.62
C THR A 92 16.70 -18.00 -16.02
N LEU A 93 17.63 -17.11 -16.31
CA LEU A 93 17.84 -16.50 -17.63
C LEU A 93 19.30 -16.73 -18.07
N ASP A 94 19.51 -17.20 -19.29
CA ASP A 94 20.80 -17.73 -19.75
C ASP A 94 21.16 -17.35 -21.20
N ARG A 95 20.38 -16.45 -21.82
CA ARG A 95 20.60 -16.01 -23.20
C ARG A 95 20.34 -14.53 -23.34
N VAL A 96 21.18 -13.85 -24.13
CA VAL A 96 20.97 -12.45 -24.50
C VAL A 96 20.68 -12.32 -25.98
N LEU A 97 19.76 -11.42 -26.34
CA LEU A 97 19.42 -11.13 -27.74
C LEU A 97 18.71 -9.78 -27.86
N SER A 98 18.69 -9.19 -29.05
CA SER A 98 17.86 -8.01 -29.31
C SER A 98 16.47 -8.41 -29.79
N PHE A 99 15.42 -7.89 -29.14
CA PHE A 99 14.07 -7.99 -29.71
C PHE A 99 13.95 -7.15 -30.98
N ARG A 100 13.03 -7.55 -31.85
CA ARG A 100 12.73 -6.84 -33.10
C ARG A 100 11.66 -5.77 -32.85
N GLY A 101 11.69 -4.69 -33.62
CA GLY A 101 10.69 -3.62 -33.60
C GLY A 101 11.20 -2.29 -33.02
N GLY A 102 10.70 -1.18 -33.56
CA GLY A 102 11.10 0.18 -33.19
C GLY A 102 12.48 0.60 -33.70
N GLU A 103 12.79 1.89 -33.56
CA GLU A 103 14.11 2.45 -33.90
C GLU A 103 15.18 2.01 -32.89
N HIS A 104 14.83 2.01 -31.59
CA HIS A 104 15.70 1.59 -30.48
C HIS A 104 15.26 0.22 -29.93
N LYS A 105 15.94 -0.83 -30.40
CA LYS A 105 15.67 -2.23 -30.09
C LYS A 105 16.16 -2.56 -28.69
N PRO A 106 15.34 -3.20 -27.83
CA PRO A 106 15.81 -3.60 -26.51
C PRO A 106 16.72 -4.83 -26.63
N LEU A 107 17.92 -4.70 -26.07
CA LEU A 107 18.79 -5.82 -25.74
C LEU A 107 18.30 -6.42 -24.43
N VAL A 108 17.95 -7.69 -24.46
CA VAL A 108 17.30 -8.36 -23.32
C VAL A 108 18.08 -9.60 -22.90
N LEU A 109 18.01 -9.91 -21.61
CA LEU A 109 18.35 -11.19 -21.03
C LEU A 109 17.06 -12.01 -20.91
N VAL A 110 17.08 -13.23 -21.43
CA VAL A 110 15.93 -14.15 -21.51
C VAL A 110 16.33 -15.55 -21.06
N GLY A 111 15.34 -16.35 -20.70
CA GLY A 111 15.45 -17.78 -20.47
C GLY A 111 14.34 -18.52 -21.20
N GLU A 112 14.43 -19.84 -21.27
CA GLU A 112 13.43 -20.70 -21.90
C GLU A 112 13.26 -22.01 -21.12
N GLY A 113 12.09 -22.66 -21.28
CA GLY A 113 11.83 -24.00 -20.74
C GLY A 113 11.76 -24.04 -19.21
N LYS A 114 12.47 -24.99 -18.59
CA LYS A 114 12.35 -25.27 -17.15
C LYS A 114 12.76 -24.08 -16.27
N GLY A 115 13.69 -23.24 -16.74
CA GLY A 115 14.17 -22.06 -15.99
C GLY A 115 13.14 -20.93 -15.88
N THR A 116 12.17 -20.87 -16.80
CA THR A 116 11.11 -19.83 -16.82
C THR A 116 9.71 -20.37 -16.54
N ALA A 117 9.52 -21.68 -16.54
CA ALA A 117 8.22 -22.29 -16.29
C ALA A 117 7.52 -21.82 -14.99
N PRO A 118 8.22 -21.63 -13.85
CA PRO A 118 7.57 -21.12 -12.62
C PRO A 118 7.04 -19.70 -12.76
N ILE A 119 7.83 -18.77 -13.30
CA ILE A 119 7.38 -17.37 -13.48
C ILE A 119 6.26 -17.26 -14.51
N GLU A 120 6.27 -18.08 -15.56
CA GLU A 120 5.17 -18.16 -16.53
C GLU A 120 3.88 -18.71 -15.89
N ALA A 121 3.99 -19.70 -15.00
CA ALA A 121 2.86 -20.21 -14.24
C ALA A 121 2.27 -19.16 -13.29
N PHE A 122 3.13 -18.44 -12.57
CA PHE A 122 2.73 -17.34 -11.71
C PHE A 122 2.06 -16.23 -12.51
N GLN A 123 2.62 -15.83 -13.65
CA GLN A 123 2.07 -14.78 -14.49
C GLN A 123 0.67 -15.15 -15.02
N ARG A 124 0.43 -16.42 -15.39
CA ARG A 124 -0.92 -16.90 -15.75
C ARG A 124 -1.91 -16.81 -14.58
N GLN A 125 -1.48 -17.06 -13.35
CA GLN A 125 -2.33 -16.88 -12.16
C GLN A 125 -2.65 -15.40 -11.95
N LEU A 126 -1.64 -14.54 -12.06
CA LEU A 126 -1.78 -13.09 -11.96
C LEU A 126 -2.76 -12.54 -13.01
N GLN A 127 -2.65 -12.97 -14.27
CA GLN A 127 -3.60 -12.56 -15.31
C GLN A 127 -5.04 -12.93 -14.96
N ARG A 128 -5.28 -14.16 -14.48
CA ARG A 128 -6.62 -14.58 -14.05
C ARG A 128 -7.15 -13.74 -12.88
N ALA A 129 -6.29 -13.37 -11.93
CA ALA A 129 -6.66 -12.51 -10.82
C ALA A 129 -6.99 -11.07 -11.30
N LEU A 130 -6.18 -10.51 -12.20
CA LEU A 130 -6.38 -9.17 -12.76
C LEU A 130 -7.70 -9.06 -13.57
N VAL A 131 -8.06 -10.10 -14.32
CA VAL A 131 -9.33 -10.14 -15.08
C VAL A 131 -10.55 -10.03 -14.17
N ARG A 132 -10.51 -10.56 -12.93
CA ARG A 132 -11.61 -10.41 -11.95
C ARG A 132 -11.87 -8.95 -11.55
N TYR A 133 -10.88 -8.08 -11.76
CA TYR A 133 -10.96 -6.65 -11.48
C TYR A 133 -10.96 -5.80 -12.77
N SER A 134 -11.43 -6.37 -13.88
CA SER A 134 -11.59 -5.68 -15.17
C SER A 134 -10.30 -5.14 -15.80
N ILE A 135 -9.13 -5.62 -15.38
CA ILE A 135 -7.85 -5.31 -16.02
C ILE A 135 -7.65 -6.27 -17.19
N LYS A 136 -7.41 -5.69 -18.38
CA LYS A 136 -7.23 -6.48 -19.60
C LYS A 136 -5.95 -7.32 -19.53
N PRO A 137 -6.00 -8.59 -19.97
CA PRO A 137 -4.82 -9.44 -19.97
C PRO A 137 -3.85 -9.08 -21.10
N ASP A 138 -2.54 -9.14 -20.82
CA ASP A 138 -1.53 -9.08 -21.87
C ASP A 138 -1.61 -10.33 -22.77
N PRO A 139 -1.62 -10.17 -24.11
CA PRO A 139 -1.83 -11.28 -25.02
C PRO A 139 -0.66 -12.26 -25.07
N ARG A 140 0.55 -11.83 -24.69
CA ARG A 140 1.76 -12.66 -24.64
C ARG A 140 2.68 -12.18 -23.52
N PHE A 141 3.20 -13.13 -22.75
CA PHE A 141 4.25 -12.89 -21.77
C PHE A 141 5.50 -13.70 -22.15
N LYS A 142 6.63 -13.00 -22.27
CA LYS A 142 7.95 -13.61 -22.42
C LYS A 142 8.82 -13.07 -21.30
N PRO A 143 9.22 -13.88 -20.29
CA PRO A 143 10.08 -13.43 -19.21
C PRO A 143 11.39 -12.86 -19.76
N HIS A 144 11.67 -11.60 -19.46
CA HIS A 144 12.89 -10.94 -19.92
C HIS A 144 13.26 -9.78 -19.01
N VAL A 145 14.57 -9.51 -18.92
CA VAL A 145 15.12 -8.29 -18.32
C VAL A 145 15.68 -7.43 -19.45
N THR A 146 15.29 -6.16 -19.53
CA THR A 146 15.88 -5.23 -20.52
C THR A 146 17.20 -4.67 -19.98
N LEU A 147 18.31 -4.96 -20.67
CA LEU A 147 19.65 -4.53 -20.28
C LEU A 147 19.97 -3.13 -20.81
N LEU A 148 19.63 -2.85 -22.07
CA LEU A 148 19.78 -1.55 -22.72
C LEU A 148 18.91 -1.45 -23.98
N ARG A 149 18.85 -0.28 -24.60
CA ARG A 149 18.20 -0.08 -25.91
C ARG A 149 19.17 0.54 -26.90
N ASP A 150 19.26 -0.04 -28.09
CA ASP A 150 20.19 0.41 -29.14
C ASP A 150 19.56 0.32 -30.54
N ARG A 151 20.06 1.10 -31.51
CA ARG A 151 19.66 0.98 -32.91
C ARG A 151 20.24 -0.29 -33.55
N LYS A 152 21.46 -0.67 -33.14
CA LYS A 152 22.13 -1.92 -33.49
C LYS A 152 21.47 -3.07 -32.73
N SER A 153 21.35 -4.19 -33.41
CA SER A 153 20.86 -5.44 -32.83
C SER A 153 21.97 -6.47 -32.82
N ILE A 154 22.00 -7.29 -31.79
CA ILE A 154 22.87 -8.47 -31.74
C ILE A 154 22.04 -9.73 -31.98
N ALA A 155 22.67 -10.74 -32.58
CA ALA A 155 22.11 -12.09 -32.63
C ALA A 155 22.11 -12.71 -31.22
N GLY A 156 21.33 -13.78 -31.04
CA GLY A 156 21.25 -14.44 -29.74
C GLY A 156 22.55 -15.17 -29.38
N GLU A 157 23.12 -14.89 -28.21
CA GLU A 157 24.25 -15.62 -27.65
C GLU A 157 23.93 -16.13 -26.24
N ALA A 158 24.45 -17.32 -25.90
CA ALA A 158 24.34 -17.88 -24.56
C ALA A 158 25.27 -17.14 -23.59
N VAL A 159 24.86 -17.04 -22.33
CA VAL A 159 25.64 -16.44 -21.25
C VAL A 159 25.62 -17.38 -20.02
N ALA A 160 26.47 -17.10 -19.03
CA ALA A 160 26.36 -17.77 -17.74
C ALA A 160 24.94 -17.55 -17.16
N PRO A 161 24.32 -18.59 -16.58
CA PRO A 161 22.94 -18.50 -16.13
C PRO A 161 22.79 -17.59 -14.90
N PHE A 162 21.88 -16.64 -14.98
CA PHE A 162 21.46 -15.81 -13.86
C PHE A 162 20.25 -16.46 -13.20
N ARG A 163 20.40 -16.84 -11.92
CA ARG A 163 19.33 -17.46 -11.13
C ARG A 163 19.11 -16.67 -9.86
N TRP A 164 17.86 -16.35 -9.58
CA TRP A 164 17.45 -15.80 -8.30
C TRP A 164 16.08 -16.34 -7.89
N THR A 165 15.80 -16.25 -6.60
CA THR A 165 14.50 -16.58 -6.02
C THR A 165 13.58 -15.37 -6.08
N VAL A 166 12.45 -15.52 -6.76
CA VAL A 166 11.38 -14.53 -6.77
C VAL A 166 10.61 -14.64 -5.45
N GLY A 167 10.89 -13.70 -4.55
CA GLY A 167 10.23 -13.56 -3.25
C GLY A 167 9.32 -12.35 -3.15
N GLU A 168 9.27 -11.47 -4.14
CA GLU A 168 8.49 -10.23 -4.08
C GLU A 168 7.91 -9.85 -5.45
N VAL A 169 6.68 -9.32 -5.44
CA VAL A 169 6.06 -8.62 -6.57
C VAL A 169 5.95 -7.14 -6.24
N VAL A 170 6.20 -6.29 -7.23
CA VAL A 170 6.22 -4.82 -7.07
C VAL A 170 5.29 -4.17 -8.09
N LEU A 171 4.48 -3.22 -7.63
CA LEU A 171 3.75 -2.29 -8.50
C LEU A 171 4.63 -1.07 -8.74
N VAL A 172 4.92 -0.79 -10.01
CA VAL A 172 5.88 0.24 -10.40
C VAL A 172 5.19 1.35 -11.20
N HIS A 173 5.41 2.58 -10.77
CA HIS A 173 5.12 3.79 -11.53
C HIS A 173 6.40 4.27 -12.23
N SER A 174 6.37 4.29 -13.56
CA SER A 174 7.45 4.82 -14.41
C SER A 174 7.00 6.10 -15.11
N LEU A 175 7.79 7.16 -15.00
CA LEU A 175 7.56 8.38 -15.78
C LEU A 175 8.12 8.19 -17.20
N LEU A 176 7.27 8.26 -18.22
CA LEU A 176 7.66 8.11 -19.62
C LEU A 176 8.64 9.22 -20.03
N GLY A 177 9.74 8.84 -20.67
CA GLY A 177 10.82 9.77 -21.03
C GLY A 177 11.79 10.10 -19.89
N HIS A 178 11.53 9.64 -18.67
CA HIS A 178 12.43 9.81 -17.52
C HIS A 178 12.95 8.46 -17.03
N THR A 179 14.16 8.45 -16.45
CA THR A 179 14.78 7.23 -15.90
C THR A 179 14.34 6.99 -14.45
N ARG A 180 13.06 7.19 -14.12
CA ARG A 180 12.55 7.11 -12.75
C ARG A 180 11.48 6.03 -12.63
N HIS A 181 11.80 4.96 -11.90
CA HIS A 181 10.84 3.97 -11.42
C HIS A 181 10.58 4.21 -9.94
N THR A 182 9.32 4.42 -9.58
CA THR A 182 8.89 4.60 -8.20
C THR A 182 8.05 3.39 -7.81
N PRO A 183 8.50 2.55 -6.86
CA PRO A 183 7.66 1.50 -6.29
C PRO A 183 6.46 2.14 -5.59
N LEU A 184 5.26 1.72 -5.96
CA LEU A 184 4.01 2.13 -5.32
C LEU A 184 3.59 1.17 -4.20
N ALA A 185 3.84 -0.13 -4.39
CA ALA A 185 3.52 -1.18 -3.43
C ALA A 185 4.39 -2.43 -3.67
N ARG A 186 4.57 -3.24 -2.63
CA ARG A 186 5.37 -4.47 -2.60
C ARG A 186 4.61 -5.57 -1.89
N TRP A 187 4.71 -6.81 -2.39
CA TRP A 187 4.08 -7.99 -1.81
C TRP A 187 5.08 -9.14 -1.75
N SER A 188 5.33 -9.67 -0.56
CA SER A 188 6.18 -10.85 -0.38
C SER A 188 5.41 -12.13 -0.73
N LEU A 189 6.05 -13.00 -1.52
CA LEU A 189 5.58 -14.34 -1.84
C LEU A 189 6.09 -15.35 -0.82
N GLY A 190 5.45 -16.51 -0.73
CA GLY A 190 5.82 -17.59 0.18
C GLY A 190 5.59 -17.25 1.65
N VAL A 191 5.03 -16.08 1.93
CA VAL A 191 4.41 -15.81 3.21
C VAL A 191 3.20 -16.70 3.25
N SER A 192 3.20 -17.68 4.16
CA SER A 192 1.95 -18.16 4.72
C SER A 192 1.35 -16.96 5.43
N VAL A 193 0.70 -16.11 4.64
CA VAL A 193 -0.53 -15.53 5.06
C VAL A 193 -1.41 -16.79 5.13
N GLY A 194 -1.31 -17.53 6.25
CA GLY A 194 -2.51 -18.12 6.82
C GLY A 194 -3.53 -17.03 6.64
N PRO A 195 -4.62 -17.33 5.90
CA PRO A 195 -5.36 -16.36 5.09
C PRO A 195 -5.41 -15.08 5.89
N PRO A 196 -5.29 -13.86 5.30
CA PRO A 196 -5.71 -12.72 6.09
C PRO A 196 -7.03 -13.21 6.66
N GLU A 197 -7.14 -13.25 7.98
CA GLU A 197 -8.46 -13.31 8.53
C GLU A 197 -8.99 -11.95 8.03
N ALA A 198 -9.50 -11.92 6.79
CA ALA A 198 -10.91 -11.90 6.56
C ALA A 198 -11.62 -12.75 7.64
N ALA A 199 -11.45 -12.39 8.93
CA ALA A 199 -12.57 -11.92 9.68
C ALA A 199 -13.31 -11.08 8.66
N ASP A 200 -14.43 -11.62 8.21
CA ASP A 200 -15.43 -10.86 7.50
C ASP A 200 -15.31 -9.40 7.99
N PRO A 201 -15.17 -8.38 7.12
CA PRO A 201 -15.25 -7.01 7.60
C PRO A 201 -16.42 -6.78 8.57
N ALA A 202 -17.43 -7.66 8.61
CA ALA A 202 -18.46 -7.78 9.63
C ALA A 202 -18.06 -8.26 11.05
N GLU A 203 -17.02 -9.08 11.30
CA GLU A 203 -16.66 -9.58 12.67
C GLU A 203 -15.34 -9.05 13.30
N PHE A 204 -15.31 -8.88 14.62
CA PHE A 204 -14.11 -8.44 15.37
C PHE A 204 -13.29 -9.65 15.78
N THR A 205 -11.95 -9.51 15.78
CA THR A 205 -11.04 -10.57 16.22
C THR A 205 -10.72 -10.47 17.71
N ASP A 206 -10.21 -11.54 18.32
CA ASP A 206 -9.67 -11.51 19.69
C ASP A 206 -8.54 -10.48 19.84
N THR A 207 -7.74 -10.31 18.79
CA THR A 207 -6.69 -9.29 18.73
C THR A 207 -7.28 -7.88 18.79
N ASP A 208 -8.40 -7.64 18.08
CA ASP A 208 -9.11 -6.36 18.18
C ASP A 208 -9.60 -6.12 19.60
N GLY A 209 -10.17 -7.15 20.24
CA GLY A 209 -10.60 -7.08 21.64
C GLY A 209 -9.48 -6.70 22.59
N ARG A 210 -8.30 -7.33 22.47
CA ARG A 210 -7.13 -7.05 23.31
C ARG A 210 -6.65 -5.61 23.15
N TRP A 211 -6.54 -5.10 21.93
CA TRP A 211 -6.08 -3.73 21.69
C TRP A 211 -7.13 -2.68 22.08
N MET A 212 -8.42 -2.99 21.91
CA MET A 212 -9.50 -2.13 22.39
C MET A 212 -9.51 -2.05 23.92
N GLN A 213 -9.30 -3.16 24.64
CA GLN A 213 -9.13 -3.15 26.09
C GLN A 213 -7.97 -2.25 26.52
N ARG A 214 -6.84 -2.27 25.77
CA ARG A 214 -5.73 -1.35 26.05
C ARG A 214 -6.13 0.11 25.82
N ALA A 215 -6.84 0.41 24.73
CA ALA A 215 -7.37 1.75 24.47
C ALA A 215 -8.35 2.23 25.56
N LEU A 216 -9.23 1.35 26.05
CA LEU A 216 -10.16 1.64 27.14
C LEU A 216 -9.44 1.87 28.47
N ALA A 217 -8.38 1.12 28.78
CA ALA A 217 -7.56 1.35 29.95
C ALA A 217 -6.90 2.74 29.93
N LEU A 218 -6.39 3.17 28.77
CA LEU A 218 -5.83 4.51 28.59
C LEU A 218 -6.91 5.61 28.70
N ALA A 219 -8.11 5.34 28.20
CA ALA A 219 -9.26 6.24 28.33
C ALA A 219 -9.67 6.43 29.79
N ALA A 220 -9.76 5.33 30.56
CA ALA A 220 -10.05 5.36 31.99
C ALA A 220 -8.99 6.15 32.75
N GLN A 221 -7.71 5.88 32.48
CA GLN A 221 -6.59 6.58 33.09
C GLN A 221 -6.66 8.10 32.86
N ALA A 222 -6.92 8.55 31.62
CA ALA A 222 -7.09 9.97 31.31
C ALA A 222 -8.25 10.62 32.09
N GLY A 223 -9.40 9.93 32.18
CA GLY A 223 -10.56 10.46 32.90
C GLY A 223 -10.43 10.45 34.42
N GLU A 224 -9.64 9.54 34.99
CA GLU A 224 -9.48 9.38 36.44
C GLU A 224 -8.29 10.16 37.00
N GLU A 225 -7.14 10.10 36.32
CA GLU A 225 -5.89 10.67 36.81
C GLU A 225 -5.64 12.09 36.30
N LEU A 226 -6.06 12.38 35.06
CA LEU A 226 -5.79 13.65 34.38
C LEU A 226 -7.01 14.56 34.25
N ASP A 227 -8.18 14.07 34.66
CA ASP A 227 -9.46 14.77 34.54
C ASP A 227 -9.77 15.25 33.11
N GLU A 228 -9.29 14.48 32.13
CA GLU A 228 -9.44 14.68 30.69
C GLU A 228 -10.67 13.93 30.14
N VAL A 229 -11.14 14.32 28.95
CA VAL A 229 -12.17 13.54 28.27
C VAL A 229 -11.64 12.10 28.05
N PRO A 230 -12.33 11.06 28.55
CA PRO A 230 -11.80 9.69 28.58
C PRO A 230 -11.81 9.05 27.18
N VAL A 231 -10.79 9.37 26.38
CA VAL A 231 -10.53 8.80 25.07
C VAL A 231 -9.11 8.27 25.03
N GLY A 232 -8.96 7.00 24.65
CA GLY A 232 -7.67 6.33 24.51
C GLY A 232 -7.50 5.78 23.10
N ALA A 233 -6.27 5.77 22.60
CA ALA A 233 -5.93 5.30 21.27
C ALA A 233 -4.65 4.48 21.26
N VAL A 234 -4.63 3.45 20.41
CA VAL A 234 -3.50 2.55 20.20
C VAL A 234 -3.28 2.39 18.69
N VAL A 235 -2.03 2.40 18.24
CA VAL A 235 -1.64 2.10 16.84
C VAL A 235 -0.73 0.89 16.82
N VAL A 236 -1.10 -0.08 15.98
CA VAL A 236 -0.40 -1.36 15.83
C VAL A 236 0.08 -1.51 14.39
N GLY A 237 1.32 -1.95 14.23
CA GLY A 237 1.96 -2.21 12.93
C GLY A 237 1.42 -3.48 12.25
N PRO A 238 1.75 -3.68 10.96
CA PRO A 238 1.29 -4.83 10.18
C PRO A 238 1.85 -6.18 10.69
N ASP A 239 2.93 -6.15 11.46
CA ASP A 239 3.55 -7.29 12.13
C ASP A 239 2.98 -7.55 13.55
N GLY A 240 1.97 -6.76 13.96
CA GLY A 240 1.39 -6.83 15.31
C GLY A 240 2.16 -6.04 16.37
N ALA A 241 3.22 -5.30 16.00
CA ALA A 241 3.98 -4.49 16.95
C ALA A 241 3.18 -3.27 17.43
N LEU A 242 3.21 -3.00 18.74
CA LEU A 242 2.66 -1.76 19.30
C LEU A 242 3.56 -0.58 18.91
N LEU A 243 3.02 0.38 18.14
CA LEU A 243 3.76 1.55 17.66
C LEU A 243 3.49 2.80 18.48
N ALA A 244 2.26 2.94 18.98
CA ALA A 244 1.88 4.05 19.85
C ALA A 244 0.72 3.66 20.75
N GLU A 245 0.71 4.24 21.95
CA GLU A 245 -0.41 4.23 22.86
C GLU A 245 -0.49 5.60 23.55
N THR A 246 -1.68 6.16 23.66
CA THR A 246 -1.89 7.50 24.21
C THR A 246 -3.36 7.68 24.58
N SER A 247 -3.65 8.78 25.27
CA SER A 247 -4.99 9.26 25.55
C SER A 247 -5.17 10.69 25.07
N ASN A 248 -6.38 11.22 25.21
CA ASN A 248 -6.65 12.65 25.07
C ASN A 248 -5.90 13.43 26.15
N LEU A 249 -5.23 14.52 25.74
CA LEU A 249 -4.44 15.40 26.60
C LEU A 249 -4.70 16.89 26.26
N ALA A 250 -5.89 17.20 25.74
CA ALA A 250 -6.21 18.53 25.23
C ALA A 250 -6.18 19.62 26.31
N GLY A 251 -6.70 19.31 27.51
CA GLY A 251 -6.66 20.21 28.67
C GLY A 251 -5.26 20.36 29.23
N ASP A 252 -4.57 19.25 29.48
CA ASP A 252 -3.22 19.16 30.06
C ASP A 252 -2.17 19.85 29.20
N ARG A 253 -2.23 19.65 27.88
CA ARG A 253 -1.30 20.29 26.93
C ARG A 253 -1.72 21.70 26.51
N HIS A 254 -2.91 22.16 26.92
CA HIS A 254 -3.54 23.38 26.40
C HIS A 254 -3.54 23.42 24.86
N ASP A 255 -3.73 22.26 24.24
CA ASP A 255 -3.67 22.07 22.80
C ASP A 255 -4.98 21.45 22.33
N PRO A 256 -5.85 22.21 21.64
CA PRO A 256 -7.13 21.71 21.16
C PRO A 256 -6.99 20.58 20.14
N SER A 257 -5.78 20.35 19.60
CA SER A 257 -5.49 19.23 18.68
C SER A 257 -4.94 17.99 19.38
N ALA A 258 -4.67 18.02 20.70
CA ALA A 258 -4.10 16.89 21.44
C ALA A 258 -5.11 15.78 21.77
N HIS A 259 -5.92 15.41 20.78
CA HIS A 259 -6.79 14.24 20.79
C HIS A 259 -5.96 12.95 20.73
N ALA A 260 -6.49 11.87 21.30
CA ALA A 260 -5.81 10.58 21.37
C ALA A 260 -5.34 10.10 19.97
N GLU A 261 -6.17 10.25 18.95
CA GLU A 261 -5.88 9.79 17.59
C GLU A 261 -4.72 10.57 16.95
N LEU A 262 -4.70 11.90 17.09
CA LEU A 262 -3.64 12.74 16.54
C LEU A 262 -2.31 12.49 17.23
N LEU A 263 -2.33 12.35 18.56
CA LEU A 263 -1.17 11.99 19.34
C LEU A 263 -0.63 10.61 18.95
N ALA A 264 -1.52 9.64 18.72
CA ALA A 264 -1.13 8.29 18.32
C ALA A 264 -0.53 8.26 16.92
N VAL A 265 -1.11 9.00 15.96
CA VAL A 265 -0.55 9.15 14.61
C VAL A 265 0.85 9.75 14.66
N ALA A 266 1.05 10.82 15.43
CA ALA A 266 2.35 11.47 15.56
C ALA A 266 3.40 10.54 16.19
N ALA A 267 3.04 9.85 17.28
CA ALA A 267 3.91 8.91 17.97
C ALA A 267 4.29 7.70 17.09
N ALA A 268 3.31 7.09 16.41
CA ALA A 268 3.56 5.97 15.52
C ALA A 268 4.40 6.38 14.30
N GLY A 269 4.15 7.56 13.73
CA GLY A 269 4.97 8.08 12.64
C GLY A 269 6.42 8.32 13.06
N LYS A 270 6.65 8.78 14.29
CA LYS A 270 8.00 8.89 14.88
C LYS A 270 8.64 7.52 15.07
N ALA A 271 7.90 6.53 15.58
CA ALA A 271 8.40 5.17 15.78
C ALA A 271 8.81 4.51 14.45
N LEU A 272 8.05 4.75 13.38
CA LEU A 272 8.33 4.24 12.04
C LEU A 272 9.38 5.06 11.27
N GLY A 273 9.75 6.24 11.74
CA GLY A 273 10.53 7.21 10.98
C GLY A 273 9.83 7.64 9.68
N ASN A 274 8.50 7.59 9.63
CA ASN A 274 7.71 7.81 8.42
C ASN A 274 6.36 8.46 8.74
N LYS A 275 5.96 9.43 7.92
CA LYS A 275 4.64 10.07 8.01
C LYS A 275 3.48 9.18 7.52
N ARG A 276 3.78 8.09 6.81
CA ARG A 276 2.80 7.11 6.31
C ARG A 276 2.80 5.88 7.20
N LEU A 277 1.64 5.58 7.78
CA LEU A 277 1.34 4.45 8.66
C LEU A 277 0.63 3.35 7.86
N THR A 278 1.09 3.12 6.63
CA THR A 278 0.52 2.10 5.74
C THR A 278 0.64 0.71 6.37
N GLY A 279 -0.44 -0.06 6.35
CA GLY A 279 -0.54 -1.36 6.99
C GLY A 279 -0.89 -1.31 8.48
N CYS A 280 -0.89 -0.13 9.11
CA CYS A 280 -1.20 -0.01 10.53
C CYS A 280 -2.72 -0.02 10.80
N THR A 281 -3.09 -0.53 11.98
CA THR A 281 -4.44 -0.46 12.53
C THR A 281 -4.48 0.48 13.72
N MET A 282 -5.45 1.39 13.76
CA MET A 282 -5.75 2.21 14.93
C MET A 282 -6.96 1.64 15.68
N TYR A 283 -6.83 1.53 17.00
CA TYR A 283 -7.91 1.24 17.94
C TYR A 283 -8.18 2.49 18.78
N VAL A 284 -9.43 2.95 18.86
CA VAL A 284 -9.80 4.14 19.64
C VAL A 284 -11.11 3.95 20.40
N SER A 285 -11.20 4.43 21.64
CA SER A 285 -12.39 4.20 22.48
C SER A 285 -13.63 5.01 22.05
N LEU A 286 -13.48 6.01 21.19
CA LEU A 286 -14.58 6.86 20.71
C LEU A 286 -14.41 7.11 19.21
N GLU A 287 -15.51 7.14 18.46
CA GLU A 287 -15.50 7.49 17.04
C GLU A 287 -14.81 8.85 16.79
N PRO A 288 -13.87 8.92 15.83
CA PRO A 288 -13.07 10.12 15.63
C PRO A 288 -13.90 11.29 15.08
N CYS A 289 -13.52 12.50 15.49
CA CYS A 289 -14.06 13.74 14.92
C CYS A 289 -13.49 14.03 13.51
N PRO A 290 -13.99 15.03 12.77
CA PRO A 290 -13.50 15.33 11.41
C PRO A 290 -12.00 15.58 11.33
N MET A 291 -11.44 16.29 12.31
CA MET A 291 -10.00 16.55 12.40
C MET A 291 -9.18 15.24 12.46
N CYS A 292 -9.57 14.34 13.36
CA CYS A 292 -8.88 13.06 13.55
C CYS A 292 -9.09 12.14 12.35
N ALA A 293 -10.32 12.05 11.85
CA ALA A 293 -10.67 11.29 10.66
C ALA A 293 -9.82 11.69 9.43
N SER A 294 -9.74 12.99 9.13
CA SER A 294 -8.89 13.48 8.03
C SER A 294 -7.41 13.17 8.26
N ALA A 295 -6.93 13.26 9.51
CA ALA A 295 -5.55 12.89 9.81
C ALA A 295 -5.24 11.41 9.54
N LEU A 296 -6.17 10.49 9.82
CA LEU A 296 -5.99 9.06 9.49
C LEU A 296 -5.85 8.84 7.98
N VAL A 297 -6.65 9.56 7.18
CA VAL A 297 -6.54 9.55 5.71
C VAL A 297 -5.16 10.05 5.25
N HIS A 298 -4.72 11.19 5.79
CA HIS A 298 -3.42 11.77 5.44
C HIS A 298 -2.24 10.89 5.88
N ALA A 299 -2.36 10.24 7.04
CA ALA A 299 -1.37 9.31 7.58
C ALA A 299 -1.39 7.95 6.88
N ARG A 300 -2.36 7.67 6.00
CA ARG A 300 -2.48 6.38 5.29
C ARG A 300 -2.70 5.18 6.22
N VAL A 301 -3.39 5.39 7.36
CA VAL A 301 -3.75 4.31 8.27
C VAL A 301 -4.67 3.33 7.55
N SER A 302 -4.35 2.04 7.56
CA SER A 302 -5.07 1.05 6.76
C SER A 302 -6.44 0.71 7.36
N ARG A 303 -6.54 0.63 8.69
CA ARG A 303 -7.75 0.21 9.39
C ARG A 303 -7.98 1.03 10.66
N LEU A 304 -9.23 1.37 10.91
CA LEU A 304 -9.71 2.01 12.13
C LEU A 304 -10.75 1.10 12.77
N VAL A 305 -10.55 0.79 14.05
CA VAL A 305 -11.53 0.12 14.90
C VAL A 305 -11.87 1.06 16.06
N PHE A 306 -13.14 1.44 16.21
CA PHE A 306 -13.58 2.27 17.32
C PHE A 306 -14.64 1.60 18.19
N ALA A 307 -14.67 1.96 19.48
CA ALA A 307 -15.65 1.42 20.42
C ALA A 307 -17.01 2.12 20.35
N ALA A 308 -17.16 3.26 21.03
CA ALA A 308 -18.44 3.98 21.05
C ALA A 308 -18.59 4.89 19.83
N ALA A 309 -19.78 4.92 19.24
CA ALA A 309 -20.17 5.92 18.25
C ALA A 309 -20.25 7.32 18.89
N SER A 310 -20.08 8.37 18.08
CA SER A 310 -20.17 9.76 18.52
C SER A 310 -21.28 10.51 17.75
N PRO A 311 -22.55 10.45 18.20
CA PRO A 311 -23.69 11.02 17.46
C PRO A 311 -23.61 12.53 17.22
N LYS A 312 -22.81 13.26 18.00
CA LYS A 312 -22.70 14.73 17.94
C LYS A 312 -21.51 15.23 17.14
N THR A 313 -20.47 14.42 16.97
CA THR A 313 -19.20 14.88 16.40
C THR A 313 -18.48 13.84 15.55
N GLY A 314 -18.98 12.60 15.49
CA GLY A 314 -18.35 11.47 14.80
C GLY A 314 -18.30 11.66 13.30
N ALA A 315 -17.14 11.37 12.72
CA ALA A 315 -16.85 11.55 11.31
C ALA A 315 -16.55 10.25 10.55
N ALA A 316 -16.82 9.10 11.19
CA ALA A 316 -16.68 7.79 10.59
C ALA A 316 -18.02 7.19 10.15
N GLY A 317 -19.13 7.95 10.29
CA GLY A 317 -20.48 7.63 9.82
C GLY A 317 -21.60 8.17 10.72
N SER A 318 -21.33 8.59 11.97
CA SER A 318 -22.41 9.06 12.87
C SER A 318 -23.02 10.40 12.47
N LEU A 319 -22.18 11.42 12.22
CA LEU A 319 -22.63 12.76 11.83
C LEU A 319 -22.00 13.22 10.51
N PHE A 320 -20.71 12.95 10.33
CA PHE A 320 -19.98 13.23 9.09
C PHE A 320 -19.49 11.92 8.47
N GLY A 321 -19.48 11.85 7.14
CA GLY A 321 -18.89 10.74 6.39
C GLY A 321 -17.50 11.08 5.87
N VAL A 322 -16.54 11.42 6.73
CA VAL A 322 -15.14 11.69 6.30
C VAL A 322 -14.46 10.39 5.90
N LEU A 323 -14.73 9.30 6.62
CA LEU A 323 -14.20 7.96 6.32
C LEU A 323 -15.21 7.03 5.60
N GLY A 324 -16.40 7.55 5.25
CA GLY A 324 -17.56 6.77 4.78
C GLY A 324 -18.50 6.36 5.92
N ASP A 325 -19.52 5.53 5.63
CA ASP A 325 -20.47 4.98 6.60
C ASP A 325 -20.04 3.58 7.09
N TYR A 326 -19.85 3.39 8.39
CA TYR A 326 -19.48 2.11 9.00
C TYR A 326 -20.64 1.11 9.18
N GLY A 327 -21.88 1.47 8.79
CA GLY A 327 -23.12 0.72 9.07
C GLY A 327 -23.93 0.20 7.86
N GLY A 328 -23.59 0.48 6.60
CA GLY A 328 -24.37 -0.05 5.47
C GLY A 328 -23.87 0.29 4.06
N ALA A 329 -23.97 -0.72 3.18
CA ALA A 329 -23.92 -0.84 1.71
C ALA A 329 -23.13 0.11 0.77
N ASP A 330 -22.87 1.37 1.09
CA ASP A 330 -22.35 2.37 0.14
C ASP A 330 -20.95 2.93 0.48
N LEU A 331 -20.17 2.18 1.26
CA LEU A 331 -18.73 2.46 1.42
C LEU A 331 -17.94 2.37 0.10
N ALA A 332 -18.52 1.81 -0.96
CA ALA A 332 -17.84 1.54 -2.22
C ALA A 332 -17.59 2.79 -3.08
N ASP A 333 -18.28 3.92 -2.83
CA ASP A 333 -18.41 5.01 -3.82
C ASP A 333 -17.95 6.41 -3.34
N ASP A 334 -17.42 6.55 -2.12
CA ASP A 334 -16.86 7.85 -1.68
C ASP A 334 -15.42 8.05 -2.16
N HIS A 335 -15.31 8.55 -3.40
CA HIS A 335 -14.05 8.83 -4.09
C HIS A 335 -13.38 10.16 -3.72
N ARG A 336 -13.85 10.87 -2.68
CA ARG A 336 -13.33 12.21 -2.36
C ARG A 336 -11.94 12.20 -1.73
N HIS A 337 -11.54 11.09 -1.11
CA HIS A 337 -10.24 10.94 -0.46
C HIS A 337 -9.31 9.99 -1.23
N ASN A 338 -8.02 10.35 -1.33
CA ASN A 338 -6.99 9.59 -2.05
C ASN A 338 -6.43 8.39 -1.25
N HIS A 339 -7.00 8.07 -0.10
CA HIS A 339 -6.71 6.89 0.71
C HIS A 339 -7.97 6.49 1.45
N ARG A 340 -8.23 5.19 1.51
CA ARG A 340 -9.39 4.64 2.20
C ARG A 340 -8.97 3.91 3.46
N VAL A 341 -9.54 4.33 4.58
CA VAL A 341 -9.41 3.65 5.86
C VAL A 341 -10.52 2.61 5.94
N VAL A 342 -10.18 1.35 6.23
CA VAL A 342 -11.19 0.33 6.54
C VAL A 342 -11.71 0.61 7.94
N VAL A 343 -12.97 1.02 8.06
CA VAL A 343 -13.56 1.45 9.33
C VAL A 343 -14.45 0.35 9.89
N LYS A 344 -14.39 0.17 11.22
CA LYS A 344 -15.34 -0.63 11.96
C LYS A 344 -15.62 -0.04 13.33
N GLY A 345 -16.89 0.12 13.66
CA GLY A 345 -17.36 0.67 14.92
C GLY A 345 -18.10 -0.34 15.78
N GLY A 346 -18.15 -0.11 17.09
CA GLY A 346 -19.03 -0.84 18.01
C GLY A 346 -18.32 -1.84 18.94
N LEU A 347 -17.00 -2.01 18.84
CA LEU A 347 -16.28 -2.99 19.68
C LEU A 347 -16.22 -2.50 21.13
N MET A 348 -16.88 -3.16 22.07
CA MET A 348 -16.94 -2.74 23.48
C MET A 348 -17.58 -1.35 23.67
N ALA A 349 -18.56 -1.00 22.82
CA ALA A 349 -19.22 0.30 22.82
C ALA A 349 -19.86 0.66 24.18
N ASP A 350 -20.48 -0.29 24.86
CA ASP A 350 -21.14 -0.06 26.16
C ASP A 350 -20.15 0.30 27.27
N GLU A 351 -18.92 -0.23 27.21
CA GLU A 351 -17.86 0.10 28.17
C GLU A 351 -17.30 1.50 27.91
N ALA A 352 -16.95 1.79 26.66
CA ALA A 352 -16.53 3.13 26.24
C ALA A 352 -17.58 4.20 26.57
N GLY A 353 -18.85 3.93 26.27
CA GLY A 353 -19.95 4.85 26.51
C GLY A 353 -20.19 5.14 27.98
N ARG A 354 -19.98 4.15 28.86
CA ARG A 354 -20.04 4.32 30.32
C ARG A 354 -18.93 5.23 30.82
N LEU A 355 -17.67 4.99 30.44
CA LEU A 355 -16.53 5.84 30.83
C LEU A 355 -16.80 7.32 30.50
N LEU A 356 -17.26 7.60 29.28
CA LEU A 356 -17.56 8.96 28.82
C LEU A 356 -18.74 9.58 29.60
N SER A 357 -19.81 8.82 29.79
CA SER A 357 -21.02 9.28 30.49
C SER A 357 -20.77 9.55 31.98
N ASP A 358 -20.00 8.69 32.63
CA ASP A 358 -19.59 8.82 34.03
C ASP A 358 -18.72 10.06 34.24
N TRP A 359 -17.75 10.29 33.36
CA TRP A 359 -16.91 11.48 33.42
C TRP A 359 -17.73 12.77 33.26
N PHE A 360 -18.60 12.87 32.25
CA PHE A 360 -19.46 14.04 32.08
C PHE A 360 -20.46 14.24 33.23
N ARG A 361 -20.93 13.16 33.88
CA ARG A 361 -21.77 13.25 35.08
C ARG A 361 -20.99 13.89 36.22
N ARG A 362 -19.79 13.39 36.53
CA ARG A 362 -18.91 13.96 37.56
C ARG A 362 -18.64 15.45 37.31
N LYS A 363 -18.35 15.85 36.06
CA LYS A 363 -18.15 17.26 35.69
C LYS A 363 -19.37 18.13 35.94
N ARG A 364 -20.58 17.66 35.62
CA ARG A 364 -21.82 18.41 35.87
C ARG A 364 -22.13 18.53 37.35
N ASP A 365 -21.86 17.47 38.12
CA ASP A 365 -22.12 17.46 39.57
C ASP A 365 -21.12 18.37 40.31
N ALA A 366 -19.87 18.46 39.86
CA ALA A 366 -18.88 19.38 40.40
C ALA A 366 -19.12 20.87 40.03
N ALA A 367 -19.89 21.14 38.98
CA ALA A 367 -20.22 22.49 38.52
C ALA A 367 -21.54 23.04 39.11
N ARG A 368 -22.27 22.20 39.86
CA ARG A 368 -23.45 22.57 40.65
C ARG A 368 -23.03 22.96 42.05
#